data_AF-A0A553UWT5-F1
#
_entry.id   AF-A0A553UWT5-F1
#
_cell.length_a   1.000
_cell.length_b   1.000
_cell.length_c   1.000
_cell.angle_alpha   90.00
_cell.angle_beta   90.00
_cell.angle_gamma   90.00
#
_symmetry.space_group_name_H-M   'P 1'
#
loop_
_entity.id
_entity.type
_entity.pdbx_description
1 polymer ?
#
loop_
_entity_poly.entity_id
_entity_poly.type
_entity_poly.pdbx_seq_one_letter_code
_entity_poly.pdbx_strand_id
1 'polypeptide(L)'
;MGLYVGTSAKLFHLIFRLSFHRVGMKKILILSVLIATVTSAQAASMLSHTDTNFLNKAVMGNMFEIQASQLALTMAKAPADQTFAKQMISDHTKLGSDVQAAVAKVDASMMLPSSVSKAQQRMLNKLKKSGKNFDKLYKADMLSSHAKTITLFANYTASRHANPTIKAAAMNALPTIKTHHDEAKTLPKM
;
A
#
# COMPACT_ATOMS: atom_id res chain seq x y z
N MET A 1 -48.77 -66.62 -30.57
CA MET A 1 -48.37 -67.61 -29.55
C MET A 1 -46.86 -67.67 -29.56
N GLY A 2 -46.09 -67.29 -28.55
CA GLY A 2 -46.33 -67.39 -27.10
C GLY A 2 -45.06 -68.05 -26.54
N LEU A 3 -44.13 -67.20 -26.09
CA LEU A 3 -42.70 -67.43 -25.88
C LEU A 3 -42.35 -68.23 -24.60
N TYR A 4 -41.26 -69.03 -24.73
CA TYR A 4 -40.09 -69.20 -23.83
C TYR A 4 -40.34 -69.43 -22.33
N VAL A 5 -39.99 -70.57 -21.71
CA VAL A 5 -38.69 -71.30 -21.63
C VAL A 5 -37.52 -70.43 -21.15
N GLY A 6 -36.90 -70.80 -20.02
CA GLY A 6 -35.59 -70.24 -19.65
C GLY A 6 -35.18 -70.40 -18.19
N THR A 7 -34.81 -71.62 -17.80
CA THR A 7 -33.85 -71.90 -16.71
C THR A 7 -32.48 -71.26 -16.97
N SER A 8 -31.77 -70.78 -15.93
CA SER A 8 -30.28 -70.68 -15.84
C SER A 8 -29.88 -70.22 -14.42
N ALA A 9 -29.21 -71.08 -13.64
CA ALA A 9 -27.74 -71.13 -13.40
C ALA A 9 -27.31 -70.21 -12.22
N LYS A 10 -26.95 -70.80 -11.04
CA LYS A 10 -25.56 -71.02 -10.54
C LYS A 10 -24.81 -69.69 -10.29
N LEU A 11 -24.18 -69.38 -9.15
CA LEU A 11 -23.28 -70.20 -8.34
C LEU A 11 -22.72 -69.39 -7.12
N PHE A 12 -22.39 -70.10 -6.02
CA PHE A 12 -21.27 -69.90 -5.08
C PHE A 12 -21.33 -68.94 -3.84
N HIS A 13 -21.40 -69.63 -2.69
CA HIS A 13 -20.65 -69.49 -1.42
C HIS A 13 -20.78 -68.21 -0.57
N LEU A 14 -21.67 -68.29 0.42
CA LEU A 14 -21.60 -67.51 1.65
C LEU A 14 -20.96 -68.34 2.78
N ILE A 15 -19.99 -67.71 3.43
CA ILE A 15 -19.06 -68.24 4.42
C ILE A 15 -19.77 -68.49 5.76
N PHE A 16 -19.38 -69.60 6.39
CA PHE A 16 -19.44 -70.00 7.80
C PHE A 16 -20.22 -69.10 8.79
N ARG A 17 -21.30 -69.66 9.35
CA ARG A 17 -22.05 -69.13 10.48
C ARG A 17 -21.54 -69.81 11.76
N LEU A 18 -20.93 -69.06 12.67
CA LEU A 18 -20.79 -69.46 14.07
C LEU A 18 -21.23 -68.35 15.02
N SER A 19 -21.83 -68.84 16.11
CA SER A 19 -22.70 -68.20 17.05
C SER A 19 -22.11 -67.03 17.86
N PHE A 20 -22.96 -66.03 18.02
CA PHE A 20 -23.15 -65.15 19.17
C PHE A 20 -22.13 -65.24 20.31
N HIS A 21 -21.34 -64.18 20.47
CA HIS A 21 -21.27 -63.43 21.73
C HIS A 21 -21.57 -61.96 21.41
N ARG A 22 -22.67 -61.42 21.98
CA ARG A 22 -23.02 -60.00 21.94
C ARG A 22 -21.95 -59.20 22.69
N VAL A 23 -20.93 -58.69 22.01
CA VAL A 23 -20.17 -57.55 22.51
C VAL A 23 -21.00 -56.31 22.21
N GLY A 24 -21.64 -55.78 23.24
CA GLY A 24 -22.43 -54.56 23.15
C GLY A 24 -21.55 -53.38 22.75
N MET A 25 -21.66 -52.95 21.49
CA MET A 25 -21.26 -51.60 21.10
C MET A 25 -22.05 -50.61 21.97
N LYS A 26 -21.38 -49.85 22.82
CA LYS A 26 -21.77 -48.48 23.18
C LYS A 26 -20.64 -47.81 23.94
N LYS A 27 -20.27 -46.64 23.41
CA LYS A 27 -19.33 -45.63 23.94
C LYS A 27 -17.88 -45.83 23.50
N ILE A 28 -17.67 -45.68 22.20
CA ILE A 28 -16.44 -45.05 21.68
C ILE A 28 -16.36 -43.69 22.38
N LEU A 29 -15.41 -43.54 23.30
CA LEU A 29 -14.97 -42.25 23.82
C LEU A 29 -14.33 -41.51 22.65
N ILE A 30 -15.15 -40.80 21.88
CA ILE A 30 -14.66 -39.79 20.96
C ILE A 30 -14.10 -38.68 21.84
N LEU A 31 -12.77 -38.67 21.96
CA LEU A 31 -12.03 -37.53 22.47
C LEU A 31 -12.25 -36.38 21.49
N SER A 32 -13.31 -35.62 21.72
CA SER A 32 -13.60 -34.39 21.00
C SER A 32 -12.51 -33.37 21.35
N VAL A 33 -11.38 -33.44 20.64
CA VAL A 33 -10.45 -32.31 20.57
C VAL A 33 -11.21 -31.22 19.83
N LEU A 34 -11.83 -30.34 20.61
CA LEU A 34 -12.35 -29.07 20.12
C LEU A 34 -11.12 -28.29 19.65
N ILE A 35 -10.79 -28.38 18.36
CA ILE A 35 -9.89 -27.41 17.73
C ILE A 35 -10.68 -26.11 17.73
N ALA A 36 -10.58 -25.36 18.83
CA ALA A 36 -11.01 -23.98 18.85
C ALA A 36 -10.13 -23.27 17.83
N THR A 37 -10.66 -23.07 16.63
CA THR A 37 -10.12 -22.10 15.70
C THR A 37 -10.22 -20.76 16.42
N VAL A 38 -9.12 -20.35 17.05
CA VAL A 38 -8.96 -18.98 17.50
C VAL A 38 -8.87 -18.18 16.22
N THR A 39 -10.01 -17.75 15.68
CA THR A 39 -10.04 -16.61 14.79
C THR A 39 -9.57 -15.45 15.66
N SER A 40 -8.26 -15.20 15.64
CA SER A 40 -7.72 -13.93 16.10
C SER A 40 -8.45 -12.88 15.27
N ALA A 41 -9.49 -12.28 15.85
CA ALA A 41 -10.03 -11.04 15.36
C ALA A 41 -8.81 -10.13 15.26
N GLN A 42 -8.36 -9.88 14.04
CA GLN A 42 -7.29 -8.94 13.78
C GLN A 42 -7.84 -7.62 14.28
N ALA A 43 -7.52 -7.26 15.53
CA ALA A 43 -7.82 -5.93 16.04
C ALA A 43 -7.29 -4.98 14.97
N ALA A 44 -8.17 -4.16 14.41
CA ALA A 44 -7.77 -3.15 13.44
C ALA A 44 -6.59 -2.42 14.07
N SER A 45 -5.39 -2.62 13.52
CA SER A 45 -4.19 -2.09 14.13
C SER A 45 -4.28 -0.58 13.94
N MET A 46 -4.66 0.14 14.99
CA MET A 46 -4.63 1.59 14.97
C MET A 46 -3.23 2.03 14.53
N LEU A 47 -3.17 3.05 13.67
CA LEU A 47 -1.91 3.59 13.20
C LEU A 47 -1.07 4.04 14.41
N SER A 48 0.18 3.59 14.46
CA SER A 48 1.09 3.97 15.54
C SER A 48 1.52 5.43 15.44
N HIS A 49 2.21 5.94 16.46
CA HIS A 49 2.87 7.25 16.36
C HIS A 49 3.90 7.30 15.22
N THR A 50 4.55 6.17 14.91
CA THR A 50 5.49 6.06 13.78
C THR A 50 4.74 6.25 12.45
N ASP A 51 3.59 5.59 12.29
CA ASP A 51 2.79 5.65 11.08
C ASP A 51 2.20 7.04 10.87
N THR A 52 1.57 7.61 11.90
CA THR A 52 0.97 8.95 11.84
C THR A 52 2.00 10.04 11.54
N ASN A 53 3.19 9.97 12.15
CA ASN A 53 4.28 10.91 11.83
C ASN A 53 4.78 10.78 10.39
N PHE A 54 4.92 9.55 9.90
CA PHE A 54 5.32 9.29 8.52
C PHE A 54 4.28 9.84 7.54
N LEU A 55 3.01 9.46 7.72
CA LEU A 55 1.89 9.87 6.87
C LEU A 55 1.74 11.38 6.82
N ASN A 56 1.81 12.06 7.98
CA ASN A 56 1.73 13.51 8.03
C ASN A 56 2.82 14.18 7.18
N LYS A 57 4.08 13.73 7.33
CA LYS A 57 5.21 14.28 6.57
C LYS A 57 5.13 13.94 5.08
N ALA A 58 4.75 12.71 4.74
CA ALA A 58 4.64 12.26 3.36
C ALA A 58 3.55 13.03 2.60
N VAL A 59 2.35 13.19 3.20
CA VAL A 59 1.24 13.94 2.60
C VAL A 59 1.59 15.41 2.42
N MET A 60 2.17 16.06 3.44
CA MET A 60 2.61 17.45 3.31
C MET A 60 3.72 17.62 2.25
N GLY A 61 4.65 16.67 2.15
CA GLY A 61 5.69 16.62 1.10
C GLY A 61 5.08 16.55 -0.30
N ASN A 62 4.16 15.61 -0.51
CA ASN A 62 3.43 15.42 -1.76
C ASN A 62 2.67 16.68 -2.18
N MET A 63 1.94 17.30 -1.24
CA MET A 63 1.23 18.56 -1.50
C MET A 63 2.17 19.70 -1.88
N PHE A 64 3.33 19.80 -1.23
CA PHE A 64 4.34 20.81 -1.56
C PHE A 64 4.85 20.62 -2.98
N GLU A 65 5.20 19.39 -3.37
CA GLU A 65 5.73 19.08 -4.70
C GLU A 65 4.71 19.38 -5.80
N ILE A 66 3.44 18.96 -5.62
CA ILE A 66 2.35 19.31 -6.56
C ILE A 66 2.18 20.84 -6.69
N GLN A 67 2.14 21.57 -5.57
CA GLN A 67 1.94 23.02 -5.60
C GLN A 67 3.14 23.76 -6.22
N ALA A 68 4.37 23.32 -5.95
CA ALA A 68 5.57 23.88 -6.56
C ALA A 68 5.59 23.62 -8.07
N SER A 69 5.21 22.42 -8.52
CA SER A 69 5.09 22.09 -9.94
C SER A 69 3.98 22.86 -10.63
N GLN A 70 2.84 23.12 -9.95
CA GLN A 70 1.79 23.98 -10.50
C GLN A 70 2.28 25.42 -10.73
N LEU A 71 3.13 25.96 -9.84
CA LEU A 71 3.80 27.23 -10.09
C LEU A 71 4.72 27.13 -11.32
N ALA A 72 5.48 26.04 -11.45
CA ALA A 72 6.41 25.86 -12.57
C ALA A 72 5.70 25.82 -13.93
N LEU A 73 4.50 25.26 -14.04
CA LEU A 73 3.71 25.31 -15.28
C LEU A 73 3.43 26.74 -15.78
N THR A 74 3.40 27.72 -14.87
CA THR A 74 3.05 29.11 -15.21
C THR A 74 4.24 30.07 -15.19
N MET A 75 5.26 29.76 -14.40
CA MET A 75 6.36 30.69 -14.09
C MET A 75 7.71 30.25 -14.65
N ALA A 76 7.91 28.94 -14.88
CA ALA A 76 9.18 28.43 -15.41
C ALA A 76 9.43 28.97 -16.83
N LYS A 77 10.70 29.29 -17.10
CA LYS A 77 11.17 29.72 -18.42
C LYS A 77 11.77 28.56 -19.20
N ALA A 78 12.30 27.55 -18.51
CA ALA A 78 12.84 26.36 -19.14
C ALA A 78 11.71 25.40 -19.56
N PRO A 79 11.63 24.99 -20.84
CA PRO A 79 10.67 23.97 -21.28
C PRO A 79 10.86 22.62 -20.56
N ALA A 80 12.10 22.31 -20.15
CA ALA A 80 12.42 21.13 -19.36
C ALA A 80 11.73 21.16 -17.98
N ASP A 81 11.72 22.31 -17.30
CA ASP A 81 11.09 22.47 -15.99
C ASP A 81 9.57 22.33 -16.08
N GLN A 82 8.96 22.83 -17.16
CA GLN A 82 7.52 22.66 -17.43
C GLN A 82 7.15 21.21 -17.72
N THR A 83 7.98 20.50 -18.48
CA THR A 83 7.78 19.07 -18.77
C THR A 83 7.87 18.25 -17.49
N PHE A 84 8.93 18.48 -16.71
CA PHE A 84 9.11 17.84 -15.41
C PHE A 84 7.94 18.15 -14.47
N ALA A 85 7.47 19.39 -14.42
CA ALA A 85 6.33 19.78 -13.58
C ALA A 85 5.03 19.02 -13.94
N LYS A 86 4.76 18.77 -15.22
CA LYS A 86 3.58 17.97 -15.64
C LYS A 86 3.66 16.54 -15.12
N GLN A 87 4.84 15.92 -15.25
CA GLN A 87 5.10 14.57 -14.76
C GLN A 87 4.94 14.51 -13.24
N MET A 88 5.58 15.44 -12.52
CA MET A 88 5.45 15.58 -11.07
C MET A 88 4.00 15.65 -10.62
N ILE A 89 3.17 16.50 -11.24
CA ILE A 89 1.75 16.61 -10.87
C ILE A 89 1.01 15.29 -11.08
N SER A 90 1.20 14.65 -12.24
CA SER A 90 0.56 13.37 -12.56
C SER A 90 0.93 12.30 -11.53
N ASP A 91 2.22 12.06 -11.37
CA ASP A 91 2.73 10.95 -10.58
C ASP A 91 2.47 11.15 -9.09
N HIS A 92 2.66 12.37 -8.56
CA HIS A 92 2.36 12.68 -7.16
C HIS A 92 0.86 12.70 -6.84
N THR A 93 0.00 13.03 -7.81
CA THR A 93 -1.46 12.90 -7.62
C THR A 93 -1.83 11.42 -7.46
N LYS A 94 -1.24 10.54 -8.27
CA LYS A 94 -1.42 9.10 -8.16
C LYS A 94 -0.88 8.57 -6.83
N LEU A 95 0.36 8.93 -6.46
CA LEU A 95 0.98 8.51 -5.19
C LEU A 95 0.16 8.96 -3.98
N GLY A 96 -0.35 10.20 -4.00
CA GLY A 96 -1.24 10.71 -2.94
C GLY A 96 -2.52 9.89 -2.80
N SER A 97 -3.14 9.53 -3.93
CA SER A 97 -4.34 8.69 -3.97
C SER A 97 -4.07 7.28 -3.44
N ASP A 98 -2.95 6.68 -3.83
CA ASP A 98 -2.53 5.34 -3.36
C ASP A 98 -2.28 5.33 -1.84
N VAL A 99 -1.64 6.38 -1.30
CA VAL A 99 -1.45 6.55 0.15
C VAL A 99 -2.78 6.71 0.87
N GLN A 100 -3.69 7.54 0.36
CA GLN A 100 -5.01 7.72 0.98
C GLN A 100 -5.81 6.40 1.00
N ALA A 101 -5.76 5.62 -0.07
CA ALA A 101 -6.37 4.30 -0.12
C ALA A 101 -5.73 3.30 0.87
N ALA A 102 -4.40 3.35 1.04
CA ALA A 102 -3.71 2.52 2.02
C ALA A 102 -4.10 2.89 3.47
N VAL A 103 -4.21 4.19 3.76
CA VAL A 103 -4.66 4.68 5.07
C VAL A 103 -6.09 4.24 5.35
N ALA A 104 -7.02 4.40 4.41
CA ALA A 104 -8.41 4.01 4.58
C ALA A 104 -8.61 2.51 4.87
N LYS A 105 -7.71 1.65 4.38
CA LYS A 105 -7.71 0.19 4.68
C LYS A 105 -7.29 -0.14 6.12
N VAL A 106 -6.51 0.73 6.75
CA VAL A 106 -5.94 0.51 8.09
C VAL A 106 -6.75 1.26 9.14
N ASP A 107 -7.05 2.53 8.87
CA ASP A 107 -7.77 3.43 9.75
C ASP A 107 -8.50 4.50 8.92
N ALA A 108 -9.78 4.25 8.65
CA ALA A 108 -10.63 5.18 7.90
C ALA A 108 -10.96 6.48 8.68
N SER A 109 -10.67 6.53 9.99
CA SER A 109 -10.89 7.72 10.82
C SER A 109 -9.68 8.66 10.86
N MET A 110 -8.52 8.20 10.36
CA MET A 110 -7.30 8.98 10.32
C MET A 110 -7.46 10.27 9.51
N MET A 111 -7.24 11.40 10.15
CA MET A 111 -7.24 12.71 9.50
C MET A 111 -5.84 13.01 8.94
N LEU A 112 -5.73 13.02 7.61
CA LEU A 112 -4.50 13.44 6.94
C LEU A 112 -4.43 14.97 6.84
N PRO A 113 -3.22 15.56 6.80
CA PRO A 113 -3.07 17.00 6.60
C PRO A 113 -3.73 17.48 5.30
N SER A 114 -4.45 18.60 5.39
CA SER A 114 -5.11 19.26 4.25
C SER A 114 -4.35 20.48 3.75
N SER A 115 -3.15 20.73 4.28
CA SER A 115 -2.28 21.83 3.89
C SER A 115 -0.81 21.46 4.10
N VAL A 116 0.07 22.20 3.42
CA VAL A 116 1.51 22.08 3.62
C VAL A 116 1.92 22.65 4.98
N SER A 117 3.09 22.25 5.48
CA SER A 117 3.64 22.86 6.70
C SER A 117 3.93 24.35 6.53
N LYS A 118 4.02 25.09 7.64
CA LYS A 118 4.44 26.52 7.62
C LYS A 118 5.78 26.74 6.91
N ALA A 119 6.71 25.79 7.00
CA ALA A 119 8.01 25.87 6.33
C ALA A 119 7.87 25.72 4.81
N GLN A 120 7.11 24.73 4.35
CA GLN A 120 6.82 24.52 2.93
C GLN A 120 6.02 25.66 2.34
N GLN A 121 5.07 26.24 3.09
CA GLN A 121 4.36 27.44 2.64
C GLN A 121 5.31 28.62 2.41
N ARG A 122 6.33 28.81 3.27
CA ARG A 122 7.37 29.82 3.04
C ARG A 122 8.21 29.53 1.79
N MET A 123 8.51 28.25 1.52
CA MET A 123 9.20 27.85 0.29
C MET A 123 8.36 28.20 -0.95
N LEU A 124 7.08 27.83 -0.97
CA LEU A 124 6.16 28.18 -2.07
C LEU A 124 6.04 29.70 -2.27
N ASN A 125 5.94 30.47 -1.18
CA ASN A 125 5.88 31.93 -1.24
C ASN A 125 7.18 32.52 -1.81
N LYS A 126 8.33 31.96 -1.44
CA LYS A 126 9.63 32.37 -1.99
C LYS A 126 9.74 32.02 -3.47
N LEU A 127 9.33 30.81 -3.85
CA LEU A 127 9.31 30.34 -5.23
C LEU A 127 8.44 31.26 -6.10
N LYS A 128 7.23 31.60 -5.66
CA LYS A 128 6.34 32.53 -6.36
C LYS A 128 6.92 33.94 -6.53
N LYS A 129 7.81 34.39 -5.63
CA LYS A 129 8.42 35.73 -5.67
C LYS A 129 9.82 35.76 -6.31
N SER A 130 10.27 34.64 -6.87
CA SER A 130 11.66 34.48 -7.33
C SER A 130 12.00 35.18 -8.64
N GLY A 131 10.99 35.55 -9.44
CA GLY A 131 11.16 36.25 -10.72
C GLY A 131 12.10 35.50 -11.66
N LYS A 132 13.18 36.15 -12.12
CA LYS A 132 14.18 35.55 -13.01
C LYS A 132 14.92 34.33 -12.42
N ASN A 133 14.87 34.13 -11.11
CA ASN A 133 15.51 33.01 -10.43
C ASN A 133 14.56 31.82 -10.22
N PHE A 134 13.41 31.80 -10.90
CA PHE A 134 12.38 30.78 -10.69
C PHE A 134 12.88 29.38 -10.96
N ASP A 135 13.39 29.11 -12.17
CA ASP A 135 13.85 27.78 -12.60
C ASP A 135 14.96 27.25 -11.65
N LYS A 136 15.91 28.12 -11.27
CA LYS A 136 16.95 27.81 -10.27
C LYS A 136 16.38 27.33 -8.94
N LEU A 137 15.44 28.09 -8.41
CA LEU A 137 14.88 27.83 -7.09
C LEU A 137 13.94 26.62 -7.13
N TYR A 138 13.17 26.45 -8.21
CA TYR A 138 12.35 25.28 -8.44
C TYR A 138 13.20 24.00 -8.43
N LYS A 139 14.27 23.96 -9.23
CA LYS A 139 15.22 22.83 -9.23
C LYS A 139 15.78 22.55 -7.84
N ALA A 140 16.25 23.59 -7.15
CA ALA A 140 16.82 23.43 -5.81
C ALA A 140 15.81 22.89 -4.79
N ASP A 141 14.59 23.39 -4.83
CA ASP A 141 13.50 22.94 -3.95
C ASP A 141 13.08 21.50 -4.25
N MET A 142 13.00 21.10 -5.54
CA MET A 142 12.71 19.72 -5.94
C MET A 142 13.79 18.74 -5.48
N LEU A 143 15.08 19.09 -5.66
CA LEU A 143 16.18 18.26 -5.18
C LEU A 143 16.15 18.08 -3.65
N SER A 144 16.01 19.19 -2.91
CA SER A 144 15.95 19.15 -1.44
C SER A 144 14.71 18.38 -0.94
N SER A 145 13.55 18.58 -1.56
CA SER A 145 12.31 17.90 -1.16
C SER A 145 12.41 16.41 -1.38
N HIS A 146 12.79 15.96 -2.58
CA HIS A 146 12.94 14.54 -2.87
C HIS A 146 13.99 13.86 -2.00
N ALA A 147 15.15 14.49 -1.75
CA ALA A 147 16.17 13.90 -0.86
C ALA A 147 15.63 13.67 0.56
N LYS A 148 14.84 14.62 1.09
CA LYS A 148 14.15 14.48 2.39
C LYS A 148 13.10 13.37 2.35
N THR A 149 12.32 13.30 1.27
CA THR A 149 11.28 12.28 1.07
C THR A 149 11.90 10.88 0.98
N ILE A 150 12.98 10.69 0.20
CA ILE A 150 13.72 9.41 0.12
C ILE A 150 14.19 8.97 1.50
N THR A 151 14.77 9.89 2.29
CA THR A 151 15.24 9.60 3.65
C THR A 151 14.07 9.23 4.57
N LEU A 152 12.96 9.97 4.51
CA LEU A 152 11.75 9.71 5.29
C LEU A 152 11.21 8.30 4.99
N PHE A 153 11.10 7.94 3.72
CA PHE A 153 10.56 6.66 3.27
C PHE A 153 11.51 5.50 3.60
N ALA A 154 12.83 5.68 3.43
CA ALA A 154 13.82 4.68 3.83
C ALA A 154 13.76 4.40 5.35
N ASN A 155 13.70 5.45 6.18
CA ASN A 155 13.61 5.29 7.64
C ASN A 155 12.29 4.62 8.05
N TYR A 156 11.17 4.99 7.44
CA TYR A 156 9.88 4.39 7.75
C TYR A 156 9.84 2.91 7.35
N THR A 157 10.27 2.57 6.15
CA THR A 157 10.26 1.19 5.66
C THR A 157 11.24 0.28 6.41
N ALA A 158 12.31 0.83 6.99
CA ALA A 158 13.21 0.09 7.88
C ALA A 158 12.65 -0.11 9.31
N SER A 159 11.61 0.64 9.71
CA SER A 159 11.07 0.57 11.07
C SER A 159 10.34 -0.75 11.33
N ARG A 160 10.58 -1.32 12.51
CA ARG A 160 9.82 -2.48 13.04
C ARG A 160 8.41 -2.10 13.50
N HIS A 161 8.13 -0.81 13.68
CA HIS A 161 6.83 -0.28 14.11
C HIS A 161 5.99 0.23 12.94
N ALA A 162 6.44 0.08 11.70
CA ALA A 162 5.68 0.46 10.53
C ALA A 162 4.53 -0.52 10.30
N ASN A 163 3.32 0.01 10.12
CA ASN A 163 2.17 -0.77 9.70
C ASN A 163 2.47 -1.46 8.35
N PRO A 164 2.24 -2.78 8.20
CA PRO A 164 2.59 -3.51 6.98
C PRO A 164 1.97 -2.95 5.69
N THR A 165 0.71 -2.50 5.75
CA THR A 165 -0.01 -1.95 4.58
C THR A 165 0.58 -0.61 4.16
N ILE A 166 0.84 0.29 5.11
CA ILE A 166 1.43 1.61 4.83
C ILE A 166 2.89 1.45 4.39
N LYS A 167 3.63 0.52 4.99
CA LYS A 167 4.99 0.16 4.58
C LYS A 167 5.04 -0.31 3.12
N ALA A 168 4.13 -1.19 2.72
CA ALA A 168 4.06 -1.64 1.33
C ALA A 168 3.78 -0.48 0.36
N ALA A 169 2.84 0.42 0.70
CA ALA A 169 2.58 1.61 -0.11
C ALA A 169 3.82 2.52 -0.21
N ALA A 170 4.54 2.74 0.89
CA ALA A 170 5.78 3.52 0.90
C ALA A 170 6.88 2.87 0.04
N MET A 171 7.04 1.56 0.11
CA MET A 171 8.00 0.82 -0.72
C MET A 171 7.68 0.94 -2.22
N ASN A 172 6.40 0.90 -2.59
CA ASN A 172 5.97 1.02 -3.99
C ASN A 172 6.15 2.43 -4.56
N ALA A 173 6.12 3.47 -3.71
CA ALA A 173 6.34 4.85 -4.12
C ALA A 173 7.83 5.21 -4.32
N LEU A 174 8.72 4.55 -3.57
CA LEU A 174 10.16 4.87 -3.55
C LEU A 174 10.85 4.91 -4.93
N PRO A 175 10.58 3.98 -5.88
CA PRO A 175 11.18 4.04 -7.20
C PRO A 175 10.85 5.33 -7.95
N THR A 176 9.58 5.74 -7.99
CA THR A 176 9.14 6.99 -8.63
C THR A 176 9.81 8.21 -8.02
N ILE A 177 9.85 8.29 -6.68
CA ILE A 177 10.49 9.41 -5.96
C ILE A 177 11.99 9.48 -6.28
N LYS A 178 12.68 8.34 -6.40
CA LYS A 178 14.10 8.29 -6.79
C LYS A 178 14.30 8.73 -8.24
N THR A 179 13.45 8.26 -9.15
CA THR A 179 13.46 8.69 -10.56
C THR A 179 13.31 10.20 -10.66
N HIS A 180 12.32 10.80 -10.00
CA HIS A 180 12.12 12.26 -10.03
C HIS A 180 13.28 13.03 -9.39
N HIS A 181 13.91 12.50 -8.34
CA HIS A 181 15.13 13.10 -7.80
C HIS A 181 16.27 13.13 -8.83
N ASP A 182 16.43 12.05 -9.60
CA ASP A 182 17.45 11.96 -10.63
C ASP A 182 17.13 12.85 -11.84
N GLU A 183 15.87 12.91 -12.27
CA GLU A 183 15.38 13.86 -13.27
C GLU A 183 15.59 15.32 -12.82
N ALA A 184 15.31 15.64 -11.56
CA ALA A 184 15.54 16.99 -11.02
C ALA A 184 17.03 17.40 -11.10
N LYS A 185 17.98 16.46 -11.05
CA LYS A 185 19.42 16.77 -11.22
C LYS A 185 19.74 17.22 -12.64
N THR A 186 19.02 16.70 -13.64
CA THR A 186 19.26 16.98 -15.07
C THR A 186 18.60 18.28 -15.54
N LEU A 187 17.69 18.86 -14.74
CA LEU A 187 17.10 20.16 -15.05
C LEU A 187 18.16 21.25 -15.28
N PRO A 188 17.90 22.26 -16.11
CA PRO A 188 18.85 23.37 -16.34
C PRO A 188 19.29 24.07 -15.05
N LYS A 189 20.52 24.61 -15.02
CA LYS A 189 21.10 25.30 -13.85
C LYS A 189 20.76 26.81 -13.78
N MET A 190 19.82 27.29 -14.60
CA MET A 190 19.66 28.70 -14.98
C MET A 190 19.75 29.67 -13.79
#